data_AF-A0A0B1TKF0-F1
#
_entry.id   AF-A0A0B1TKF0-F1
#
_cell.length_a   1.000
_cell.length_b   1.000
_cell.length_c   1.000
_cell.angle_alpha   90.00
_cell.angle_beta   90.00
_cell.angle_gamma   90.00
#
_symmetry.space_group_name_H-M   'P 1'
#
loop_
_entity.id
_entity.type
_entity.pdbx_description
1 polymer ?
#
loop_
_entity_poly.entity_id
_entity_poly.type
_entity_poly.pdbx_seq_one_letter_code
_entity_poly.pdbx_strand_id
1 'polypeptide(L)' 'MAPTKRLHNVVFVLGPPGSGKGTQCIKIHENLGFMHLSAGDLLRAERQREGSQFGQLIENHIKNGTIVPVEITCKLLEN' A
#
# COMPACT_ATOMS: atom_id res chain seq x y z
N MET A 1 -18.90 -9.21 27.65
CA MET A 1 -19.19 -8.25 26.57
C MET A 1 -18.28 -8.60 25.39
N ALA A 2 -18.82 -8.82 24.19
CA ALA A 2 -18.01 -8.99 22.99
C ALA A 2 -17.39 -7.63 22.61
N PRO A 3 -16.13 -7.56 22.14
CA PRO A 3 -15.52 -6.30 21.73
C PRO A 3 -16.30 -5.70 20.56
N THR A 4 -16.71 -4.44 20.68
CA THR A 4 -17.35 -3.70 19.59
C THR A 4 -16.32 -3.49 18.49
N LYS A 5 -16.48 -4.19 17.36
CA LYS A 5 -15.58 -4.08 16.21
C LYS A 5 -15.67 -2.67 15.64
N ARG A 6 -14.63 -1.85 15.82
CA ARG A 6 -14.52 -0.55 15.14
C ARG A 6 -14.36 -0.80 13.65
N LEU A 7 -15.33 -0.34 12.86
CA LEU A 7 -15.22 -0.29 11.41
C LEU A 7 -14.55 1.04 11.03
N HIS A 8 -13.58 0.99 10.12
CA HIS A 8 -12.90 2.15 9.59
C HIS A 8 -13.46 2.49 8.22
N ASN A 9 -13.61 3.78 7.92
CA ASN A 9 -13.92 4.23 6.58
C ASN A 9 -12.67 4.10 5.71
N VAL A 10 -12.78 3.39 4.59
CA VAL A 10 -11.65 3.14 3.67
C VAL A 10 -12.00 3.74 2.31
N VAL A 11 -11.05 4.49 1.73
CA VAL A 11 -11.17 5.09 0.40
C VAL A 11 -10.04 4.56 -0.47
N PHE A 12 -10.39 3.88 -1.56
CA PHE A 12 -9.40 3.45 -2.56
C PHE A 12 -9.12 4.58 -3.54
N VAL A 13 -7.86 4.99 -3.62
CA VAL A 13 -7.39 6.02 -4.57
C VAL A 13 -6.65 5.32 -5.71
N LEU A 14 -7.25 5.31 -6.90
CA LEU A 14 -6.76 4.60 -8.08
C LEU A 14 -6.36 5.58 -9.19
N GLY A 15 -5.50 5.14 -10.12
CA GLY A 15 -5.00 5.96 -11.22
C GLY A 15 -3.63 5.50 -11.73
N PRO A 16 -3.24 5.86 -12.96
CA PRO A 16 -2.00 5.38 -13.59
C PRO A 16 -0.73 5.84 -12.85
N PRO A 17 0.44 5.24 -13.10
CA PRO A 17 1.72 5.76 -12.60
C PRO A 17 1.89 7.25 -12.97
N GLY A 18 2.43 8.07 -12.05
CA GLY A 18 2.64 9.50 -12.29
C GLY A 18 1.40 10.40 -12.21
N SER A 19 0.19 9.87 -12.05
CA SER A 19 -1.06 10.67 -11.95
C SER A 19 -1.21 11.57 -10.71
N GLY A 20 -0.25 11.57 -9.79
CA GLY A 20 -0.29 12.43 -8.60
C GLY A 20 -1.11 11.90 -7.41
N LYS A 21 -1.49 10.61 -7.40
CA LYS A 21 -2.25 9.99 -6.28
C LYS A 21 -1.63 10.27 -4.91
N GLY A 22 -0.33 10.02 -4.75
CA GLY A 22 0.36 10.24 -3.47
C GLY A 22 0.29 11.69 -3.02
N THR A 23 0.50 12.64 -3.95
CA THR A 23 0.36 14.08 -3.69
C THR A 23 -1.05 14.43 -3.20
N GLN A 24 -2.08 13.84 -3.81
CA GLN A 24 -3.47 14.06 -3.40
C GLN A 24 -3.80 13.38 -2.06
N CYS A 25 -3.26 12.19 -1.79
CA CYS A 25 -3.43 11.50 -0.51
C CYS A 25 -2.78 12.25 0.65
N ILE A 26 -1.64 12.91 0.44
CA ILE A 26 -1.00 13.78 1.45
C ILE A 26 -1.95 14.92 1.83
N LYS A 27 -2.54 15.60 0.84
CA LYS A 27 -3.53 16.65 1.10
C LYS A 27 -4.78 16.11 1.81
N ILE A 28 -5.24 14.91 1.47
CA ILE A 28 -6.38 14.27 2.16
C ILE A 28 -6.04 13.97 3.62
N HIS A 29 -4.82 13.50 3.90
CA HIS A 29 -4.34 13.30 5.27
C HIS A 29 -4.34 14.62 6.05
N GLU A 30 -3.71 15.65 5.50
CA GLU A 30 -3.56 16.97 6.16
C GLU A 30 -4.90 17.67 6.41
N ASN A 31 -5.82 17.61 5.45
CA ASN A 31 -7.06 18.39 5.49
C ASN A 31 -8.26 17.63 6.07
N LEU A 32 -8.28 16.30 5.99
CA LEU A 32 -9.43 15.47 6.38
C LEU A 32 -9.11 14.45 7.48
N GLY A 33 -7.85 14.37 7.94
CA GLY A 33 -7.45 13.50 9.05
C GLY A 33 -7.43 12.00 8.73
N PHE A 34 -7.43 11.63 7.44
CA PHE A 34 -7.29 10.24 7.02
C PHE A 34 -5.84 9.76 7.17
N MET A 35 -5.63 8.48 7.44
CA MET A 35 -4.31 7.87 7.34
C MET A 35 -4.03 7.47 5.89
N HIS A 36 -2.86 7.83 5.37
CA HIS A 36 -2.44 7.43 4.04
C HIS A 36 -1.69 6.10 4.09
N LEU A 37 -2.29 5.06 3.49
CA LEU A 37 -1.68 3.74 3.33
C LEU A 37 -1.37 3.49 1.85
N SER A 38 -0.09 3.48 1.49
CA SER A 38 0.37 3.32 0.11
C SER A 38 0.91 1.91 -0.11
N ALA A 39 0.11 1.07 -0.76
CA ALA A 39 0.54 -0.27 -1.19
C ALA A 39 1.82 -0.22 -2.04
N GLY A 40 1.95 0.79 -2.89
CA GLY A 40 3.15 0.98 -3.72
C GLY A 40 4.40 1.28 -2.90
N ASP A 41 4.29 2.10 -1.84
CA ASP A 41 5.43 2.38 -0.95
C ASP A 41 5.81 1.15 -0.13
N LEU A 42 4.82 0.43 0.40
CA LEU A 42 5.05 -0.81 1.14
C LEU A 42 5.79 -1.86 0.29
N LEU A 43 5.35 -2.06 -0.96
CA LEU A 43 6.02 -2.96 -1.89
C LEU A 43 7.45 -2.51 -2.21
N ARG A 44 7.68 -1.21 -2.46
CA ARG A 44 9.02 -0.67 -2.71
C ARG A 44 9.95 -0.84 -1.51
N ALA A 45 9.44 -0.64 -0.30
CA ALA A 45 10.19 -0.82 0.94
C ALA A 45 10.52 -2.31 1.17
N GLU A 46 9.54 -3.20 1.03
CA GLU A 46 9.73 -4.65 1.21
C GLU A 46 10.74 -5.21 0.20
N ARG A 47 10.73 -4.71 -1.04
CA ARG A 47 11.71 -5.01 -2.08
C ARG A 47 13.15 -4.66 -1.70
N GLN A 48 13.33 -3.56 -0.97
CA GLN A 48 14.66 -3.09 -0.54
C GLN A 48 15.08 -3.67 0.81
N ARG A 49 14.19 -4.38 1.51
CA ARG A 49 14.45 -4.93 2.83
C ARG A 49 15.38 -6.13 2.73
N GLU A 50 16.51 -6.04 3.42
CA GLU A 50 17.48 -7.13 3.51
C GLU A 50 16.82 -8.38 4.12
N GLY A 51 17.09 -9.55 3.51
CA GLY A 51 16.49 -10.82 3.93
C GLY A 51 14.99 -10.95 3.64
N SER A 52 14.39 -10.06 2.83
CA SER A 52 13.00 -10.21 2.43
C SER A 52 12.78 -11.50 1.64
N GLN A 53 11.79 -12.29 2.06
CA GLN A 53 11.32 -13.47 1.33
C GLN A 53 10.58 -13.09 0.04
N PHE A 54 10.06 -11.85 -0.05
CA PHE A 54 9.27 -11.38 -1.18
C PHE A 54 10.04 -10.42 -2.10
N GLY A 55 11.24 -9.97 -1.71
CA GLY A 55 11.92 -8.87 -2.39
C GLY A 55 12.16 -9.11 -3.88
N GLN A 56 12.65 -10.30 -4.24
CA GLN A 56 12.88 -10.66 -5.65
C GLN A 56 11.58 -10.80 -6.45
N LEU A 57 10.53 -11.36 -5.84
CA LEU A 57 9.22 -11.50 -6.48
C LEU A 57 8.61 -10.12 -6.77
N ILE A 58 8.66 -9.21 -5.81
CA ILE A 58 8.18 -7.83 -5.96
C ILE A 58 8.99 -7.09 -7.04
N GLU A 59 10.31 -7.22 -7.05
CA GLU A 59 11.19 -6.64 -8.06
C GLU A 59 10.81 -7.09 -9.48
N ASN A 60 10.58 -8.40 -9.68
CA ASN A 60 10.21 -8.95 -10.97
C ASN A 60 8.87 -8.39 -11.47
N HIS A 61 7.87 -8.28 -10.60
CA HIS A 61 6.57 -7.73 -10.97
C HIS A 61 6.64 -6.25 -11.31
N ILE A 62 7.35 -5.45 -10.51
CA ILE A 62 7.53 -4.01 -10.75
C ILE A 62 8.26 -3.77 -12.09
N LYS A 63 9.36 -4.49 -12.35
CA LYS A 63 10.09 -4.38 -13.62
C LYS A 63 9.25 -4.73 -14.84
N ASN A 64 8.39 -5.73 -14.71
CA ASN A 64 7.55 -6.21 -15.81
C ASN A 64 6.20 -5.48 -15.91
N GLY A 65 5.92 -4.50 -15.03
CA GLY A 65 4.62 -3.81 -14.99
C GLY A 65 3.44 -4.72 -14.69
N THR A 66 3.68 -5.85 -14.02
CA THR A 66 2.65 -6.81 -13.63
C THR A 66 2.25 -6.65 -12.17
N ILE A 67 1.10 -7.20 -11.79
CA ILE A 67 0.53 -7.05 -10.45
C ILE A 67 1.19 -8.05 -9.49
N VAL A 68 1.69 -7.57 -8.36
CA VAL A 68 2.15 -8.42 -7.25
C VAL A 68 0.95 -9.17 -6.65
N PRO A 69 1.08 -10.46 -6.29
CA PRO A 69 0.01 -11.20 -5.62
C PRO A 69 -0.63 -10.43 -4.46
N VAL A 70 -1.97 -10.45 -4.43
CA VAL A 70 -2.76 -9.64 -3.49
C VAL A 70 -2.46 -10.01 -2.04
N GLU A 71 -2.18 -11.27 -1.77
CA GLU A 71 -1.88 -11.81 -0.45
C GLU A 71 -0.63 -11.16 0.16
N ILE A 72 0.37 -10.83 -0.68
CA ILE A 72 1.59 -10.15 -0.22
C ILE A 72 1.26 -8.71 0.12
N THR A 73 0.49 -8.03 -0.73
CA THR A 73 0.10 -6.63 -0.49
C THR A 73 -0.76 -6.50 0.76
N CYS A 74 -1.70 -7.42 0.98
CA CYS A 74 -2.51 -7.46 2.20
C CYS A 74 -1.66 -7.71 3.46
N LYS A 75 -0.73 -8.67 3.42
CA LYS A 75 0.19 -8.91 4.55
C LYS A 75 1.02 -7.67 4.92
N LEU A 76 1.44 -6.89 3.92
CA LEU A 76 2.20 -5.66 4.19
C LEU A 76 1.34 -4.53 4.78
N LEU A 77 0.03 -4.54 4.54
CA LEU A 77 -0.92 -3.57 5.09
C LEU A 77 -1.36 -3.90 6.52
N GLU A 78 -1.20 -5.15 6.97
CA GLU A 78 -1.58 -5.62 8.31
C GLU A 78 -0.54 -5.33 9.40
N ASN A 79 0.66 -4.86 9.02
CA ASN A 79 1.80 -4.62 9.92
C ASN A 79 1.72 -3.31 10.72
#